data_AF-A0A0F9I874-F1
#
_entry.id   AF-A0A0F9I874-F1
#
_cell.length_a   1.000
_cell.length_b   1.000
_cell.length_c   1.000
_cell.angle_alpha   90.00
_cell.angle_beta   90.00
_cell.angle_gamma   90.00
#
_symmetry.space_group_name_H-M   'P 1'
#
loop_
_entity.id
_entity.type
_entity.pdbx_description
1 polymer ?
#
loop_
_entity_poly.entity_id
_entity_poly.type
_entity_poly.pdbx_seq_one_letter_code
_entity_poly.pdbx_strand_id
1 'polypeptide(L)'
;MIEDLLIINESGSLLYNWHPPGFVSNGKEDLLSGFLTALNSFATVERGEDIKSLKLRETQIIFEKHNELFQKLTFVITSKNEELIEILHAILHELMEKFPKLFHDSLNKEFNGLITIFRKFDPYMEEIIKSYGLDLLDNARKQVDEGGNLKAIIYLEPKGGNIFYIHAKHYVNKDKISFLIPLITSSAKLLYNNNLHEDLNWILLNTVHNEILLVEPREKIIIIRQYQFSEKFEKAFLSLEFFGEKDKYIKKPKKLIERFEGLKWDPKIKQIYLVDIFGKVLHSKVFDETYDCTEYIPETISFLTSSKKTSEEIFNKVLFNASIVGMKITTICMNFKNFCLTLIGSVADLNDFNEIQSICIDIFKQLL
;
A
#
# COMPACT_ATOMS: atom_id res chain seq x y z
N MET A 1 10.27 5.68 -13.81
CA MET A 1 10.10 6.64 -12.71
C MET A 1 9.94 8.03 -13.31
N ILE A 2 9.43 9.00 -12.54
CA ILE A 2 9.55 10.42 -12.87
C ILE A 2 11.04 10.73 -13.07
N GLU A 3 11.40 11.37 -14.17
CA GLU A 3 12.76 11.83 -14.42
C GLU A 3 12.95 13.25 -13.89
N ASP A 4 12.04 14.15 -14.26
CA ASP A 4 12.03 15.54 -13.83
C ASP A 4 10.60 16.01 -13.57
N LEU A 5 10.46 16.93 -12.63
CA LEU A 5 9.25 17.72 -12.44
C LEU A 5 9.63 19.19 -12.46
N LEU A 6 8.95 19.98 -13.29
CA LEU A 6 9.24 21.40 -13.50
C LEU A 6 7.97 22.23 -13.33
N ILE A 7 8.10 23.42 -12.73
CA ILE A 7 7.06 24.45 -12.71
C ILE A 7 7.66 25.69 -13.35
N ILE A 8 7.07 26.11 -14.46
CA ILE A 8 7.58 27.16 -15.34
C ILE A 8 6.50 28.23 -15.46
N ASN A 9 6.88 29.50 -15.50
CA ASN A 9 5.92 30.56 -15.83
C ASN A 9 5.78 30.77 -17.35
N GLU A 10 4.83 31.60 -17.77
CA GLU A 10 4.61 31.89 -19.21
C GLU A 10 5.81 32.53 -19.92
N SER A 11 6.74 33.17 -19.21
CA SER A 11 7.96 33.71 -19.80
C SER A 11 9.06 32.67 -20.00
N GLY A 12 8.83 31.42 -19.58
CA GLY A 12 9.79 30.32 -19.67
C GLY A 12 10.79 30.26 -18.52
N SER A 13 10.59 31.05 -17.47
CA SER A 13 11.42 31.02 -16.27
C SER A 13 11.07 29.79 -15.43
N LEU A 14 12.09 29.00 -15.09
CA LEU A 14 11.96 27.86 -14.19
C LEU A 14 11.79 28.36 -12.75
N LEU A 15 10.59 28.20 -12.19
CA LEU A 15 10.29 28.63 -10.82
C LEU A 15 10.65 27.57 -9.79
N TYR A 16 10.39 26.31 -10.13
CA TYR A 16 10.63 25.16 -9.26
C TYR A 16 11.00 23.94 -10.09
N ASN A 17 11.88 23.11 -9.56
CA ASN A 17 12.19 21.80 -10.08
C ASN A 17 12.35 20.78 -8.96
N TRP A 18 11.96 19.55 -9.24
CA TRP A 18 12.18 18.39 -8.39
C TRP A 18 12.71 17.23 -9.22
N HIS A 19 13.60 16.48 -8.58
CA HIS A 19 14.25 15.30 -9.15
C HIS A 19 14.21 14.15 -8.16
N PRO A 20 14.14 12.89 -8.63
CA PRO A 20 14.24 11.74 -7.77
C PRO A 20 15.60 11.68 -7.03
N PRO A 21 15.66 11.08 -5.82
CA PRO A 21 16.90 10.90 -5.10
C PRO A 21 17.98 10.19 -5.92
N GLY A 22 19.21 10.70 -5.88
CA GLY A 22 20.34 10.16 -6.65
C GLY A 22 20.44 10.65 -8.09
N PHE A 23 19.55 11.56 -8.52
CA PHE A 23 19.68 12.24 -9.80
C PHE A 23 20.94 13.12 -9.82
N VAL A 24 21.76 12.95 -10.87
CA VAL A 24 22.91 13.82 -11.14
C VAL A 24 22.45 14.90 -12.10
N SER A 25 22.22 16.11 -11.57
CA SER A 25 21.87 17.26 -12.41
C SER A 25 23.03 17.57 -13.35
N ASN A 26 22.73 17.63 -14.64
CA ASN A 26 23.68 18.00 -15.68
C ASN A 26 23.54 19.49 -16.07
N GLY A 27 22.82 20.30 -15.29
CA GLY A 27 22.57 21.73 -15.58
C GLY A 27 21.72 21.98 -16.84
N LYS A 28 21.00 20.97 -17.33
CA LYS A 28 20.18 21.04 -18.56
C LYS A 28 18.73 21.48 -18.31
N GLU A 29 18.36 21.73 -17.06
CA GLU A 29 16.98 22.00 -16.66
C GLU A 29 16.49 23.34 -17.20
N ASP A 30 17.33 24.37 -17.20
CA ASP A 30 17.01 25.68 -17.79
C ASP A 30 16.85 25.60 -19.32
N LEU A 31 17.67 24.75 -19.97
CA LEU A 31 17.56 24.48 -21.40
C LEU A 31 16.29 23.68 -21.74
N LEU A 32 15.94 22.72 -20.89
CA LEU A 32 14.71 21.95 -21.00
C LEU A 32 13.49 22.85 -20.79
N SER A 33 13.52 23.73 -19.78
CA SER A 33 12.48 24.74 -19.55
C SER A 33 12.28 25.62 -20.78
N GLY A 34 13.36 26.22 -21.31
CA GLY A 34 13.30 27.05 -22.51
C GLY A 34 12.79 26.30 -23.75
N PHE A 35 13.20 25.04 -23.93
CA PHE A 35 12.71 24.18 -25.01
C PHE A 35 11.21 23.90 -24.89
N LEU A 36 10.73 23.54 -23.70
CA LEU A 36 9.34 23.20 -23.46
C LEU A 36 8.42 24.41 -23.62
N THR A 37 8.85 25.59 -23.16
CA THR A 37 8.13 26.84 -23.38
C THR A 37 8.03 27.15 -24.87
N ALA A 38 9.15 27.09 -25.60
CA ALA A 38 9.16 27.35 -27.04
C ALA A 38 8.25 26.37 -27.81
N LEU A 39 8.28 25.09 -27.44
CA LEU A 39 7.45 24.05 -28.05
C LEU A 39 5.95 24.28 -27.77
N ASN A 40 5.60 24.73 -26.57
CA ASN A 40 4.21 25.03 -26.20
C ASN A 40 3.71 26.31 -26.89
N SER A 41 4.52 27.38 -26.90
CA SER A 41 4.20 28.62 -27.63
C SER A 41 3.97 28.36 -29.12
N PHE A 42 4.80 27.49 -29.72
CA PHE A 42 4.62 27.10 -31.12
C PHE A 42 3.28 26.40 -31.37
N ALA A 43 2.90 25.42 -30.54
CA ALA A 43 1.64 24.70 -30.72
C ALA A 43 0.39 25.56 -30.50
N THR A 44 0.42 26.46 -29.50
CA THR A 44 -0.69 27.38 -29.26
C THR A 44 -0.88 28.36 -30.43
N VAL A 45 0.22 28.83 -31.04
CA VAL A 45 0.17 29.76 -32.18
C VAL A 45 -0.27 29.07 -33.47
N GLU A 46 0.22 27.87 -33.76
CA GLU A 46 -0.05 27.17 -35.03
C GLU A 46 -1.39 26.42 -35.05
N ARG A 47 -1.84 25.89 -33.91
CA ARG A 47 -3.02 25.00 -33.84
C ARG A 47 -4.16 25.53 -32.97
N GLY A 48 -3.93 26.60 -32.20
CA GLY A 48 -4.91 27.08 -31.22
C GLY A 48 -5.18 26.08 -30.09
N GLU A 49 -4.30 25.09 -29.92
CA GLU A 49 -4.45 24.00 -28.96
C GLU A 49 -3.33 24.05 -27.90
N ASP A 50 -3.67 23.65 -26.67
CA ASP A 50 -2.69 23.43 -25.60
C ASP A 50 -2.14 22.00 -25.69
N ILE A 51 -0.81 21.86 -25.67
CA ILE A 51 -0.19 20.54 -25.57
C ILE A 51 -0.45 19.99 -24.16
N LYS A 52 -1.17 18.86 -24.07
CA LYS A 52 -1.39 18.14 -22.81
C LYS A 52 -0.35 17.03 -22.57
N SER A 53 0.14 16.42 -23.63
CA SER A 53 1.20 15.42 -23.56
C SER A 53 2.03 15.37 -24.84
N LEU A 54 3.31 15.00 -24.70
CA LEU A 54 4.25 14.81 -25.79
C LEU A 54 5.03 13.51 -25.53
N LYS A 55 5.08 12.62 -26.53
CA LYS A 55 5.90 11.40 -26.47
C LYS A 55 7.13 11.56 -27.36
N LEU A 56 8.31 11.65 -26.76
CA LEU A 56 9.60 11.75 -27.44
C LEU A 56 10.39 10.45 -27.27
N ARG A 57 10.36 9.59 -28.29
CA ARG A 57 10.96 8.24 -28.25
C ARG A 57 10.45 7.43 -27.04
N GLU A 58 11.25 7.36 -25.98
CA GLU A 58 10.99 6.62 -24.75
C GLU A 58 10.56 7.52 -23.58
N THR A 59 10.68 8.85 -23.70
CA THR A 59 10.28 9.79 -22.65
C THR A 59 8.91 10.38 -22.99
N GLN A 60 7.98 10.22 -22.07
CA GLN A 60 6.71 10.93 -22.05
C GLN A 60 6.85 12.22 -21.25
N ILE A 61 6.25 13.28 -21.76
CA ILE A 61 6.18 14.59 -21.11
C ILE A 61 4.72 14.95 -20.98
N ILE A 62 4.28 15.26 -19.76
CA ILE A 62 2.90 15.63 -19.45
C ILE A 62 2.91 17.09 -19.02
N PHE A 63 1.94 17.85 -19.53
CA PHE A 63 1.82 19.28 -19.31
C PHE A 63 0.44 19.62 -18.78
N GLU A 64 0.37 20.45 -17.75
CA GLU A 64 -0.87 21.05 -17.28
C GLU A 64 -0.68 22.55 -17.02
N LYS A 65 -1.66 23.37 -17.39
CA LYS A 65 -1.60 24.84 -17.27
C LYS A 65 -2.50 25.34 -16.15
N HIS A 66 -2.00 26.32 -15.39
CA HIS A 66 -2.76 27.07 -14.40
C HIS A 66 -2.72 28.56 -14.75
N ASN A 67 -3.86 29.08 -15.22
CA ASN A 67 -3.96 30.42 -15.82
C ASN A 67 -4.67 31.45 -14.92
N GLU A 68 -4.97 31.10 -13.66
CA GLU A 68 -5.79 31.95 -12.76
C GLU A 68 -4.99 33.05 -12.05
N LEU A 69 -3.65 32.99 -12.08
CA LEU A 69 -2.76 33.95 -11.44
C LEU A 69 -2.20 34.96 -12.44
N PHE A 70 -1.66 36.07 -11.93
CA PHE A 70 -0.90 37.04 -12.75
C PHE A 70 0.23 36.35 -13.52
N GLN A 71 1.06 35.55 -12.84
CA GLN A 71 2.02 34.66 -13.50
C GLN A 71 1.31 33.35 -13.87
N LYS A 72 1.01 33.15 -15.17
CA LYS A 72 0.50 31.86 -15.64
C LYS A 72 1.57 30.78 -15.51
N LEU A 73 1.17 29.60 -15.05
CA LEU A 73 2.06 28.50 -14.76
C LEU A 73 1.84 27.32 -15.70
N THR A 74 2.92 26.65 -16.06
CA THR A 74 2.93 25.34 -16.70
C THR A 74 3.63 24.37 -15.79
N PHE A 75 2.94 23.29 -15.41
CA PHE A 75 3.48 22.18 -14.65
C PHE A 75 3.86 21.08 -15.64
N VAL A 76 5.06 20.53 -15.48
CA VAL A 76 5.62 19.53 -16.37
C VAL A 76 6.13 18.35 -15.56
N ILE A 77 5.76 17.14 -15.97
CA ILE A 77 6.38 15.90 -15.50
C ILE A 77 6.94 15.14 -16.70
N THR A 78 8.17 14.63 -16.56
CA THR A 78 8.79 13.71 -17.51
C THR A 78 8.88 12.30 -16.93
N SER A 79 8.63 11.27 -17.73
CA SER A 79 8.74 9.86 -17.32
C SER A 79 9.08 8.98 -18.51
N LYS A 80 9.93 7.98 -18.27
CA LYS A 80 10.16 6.87 -19.22
C LYS A 80 9.20 5.69 -19.06
N ASN A 81 8.38 5.71 -18.01
CA ASN A 81 7.41 4.65 -17.75
C ASN A 81 6.00 5.10 -18.13
N GLU A 82 5.51 4.55 -19.25
CA GLU A 82 4.19 4.86 -19.81
C GLU A 82 3.05 4.38 -18.91
N GLU A 83 3.28 3.34 -18.12
CA GLU A 83 2.27 2.76 -17.22
C GLU A 83 1.93 3.68 -16.03
N LEU A 84 2.72 4.73 -15.79
CA LEU A 84 2.48 5.66 -14.68
C LEU A 84 1.57 6.83 -15.02
N ILE A 85 1.15 6.97 -16.28
CA ILE A 85 0.51 8.20 -16.79
C ILE A 85 -0.64 8.71 -15.91
N GLU A 86 -1.52 7.82 -15.46
CA GLU A 86 -2.66 8.16 -14.59
C GLU A 86 -2.20 8.74 -13.23
N ILE A 87 -1.20 8.12 -12.62
CA ILE A 87 -0.61 8.60 -11.36
C ILE A 87 0.06 9.95 -11.57
N LEU A 88 0.75 10.14 -12.70
CA LEU A 88 1.45 11.39 -13.00
C LEU A 88 0.48 12.55 -13.21
N HIS A 89 -0.65 12.33 -13.90
CA HIS A 89 -1.73 13.33 -13.99
C HIS A 89 -2.31 13.67 -12.62
N ALA A 90 -2.57 12.67 -11.77
CA ALA A 90 -3.08 12.89 -10.43
C ALA A 90 -2.11 13.73 -9.57
N ILE A 91 -0.80 13.45 -9.66
CA ILE A 91 0.25 14.25 -9.00
C ILE A 91 0.27 15.68 -9.54
N LEU A 92 0.23 15.87 -10.87
CA LEU A 92 0.19 17.21 -11.48
C LEU A 92 -1.00 18.03 -10.96
N HIS A 93 -2.19 17.44 -10.89
CA HIS A 93 -3.36 18.12 -10.35
C HIS A 93 -3.18 18.52 -8.88
N GLU A 94 -2.63 17.63 -8.04
CA GLU A 94 -2.36 17.98 -6.64
C GLU A 94 -1.34 19.13 -6.51
N LEU A 95 -0.33 19.16 -7.38
CA LEU A 95 0.64 20.25 -7.43
C LEU A 95 0.02 21.57 -7.88
N MET A 96 -0.85 21.53 -8.89
CA MET A 96 -1.61 22.69 -9.36
C MET A 96 -2.55 23.25 -8.29
N GLU A 97 -3.00 22.43 -7.35
CA GLU A 97 -3.78 22.93 -6.22
C GLU A 97 -2.91 23.50 -5.11
N LYS A 98 -1.81 22.82 -4.74
CA LYS A 98 -1.00 23.19 -3.56
C LYS A 98 -0.02 24.33 -3.83
N PHE A 99 0.69 24.30 -4.97
CA PHE A 99 1.77 25.26 -5.25
C PHE A 99 1.24 26.70 -5.45
N PRO A 100 0.22 26.95 -6.29
CA PRO A 100 -0.41 28.27 -6.41
C PRO A 100 -0.93 28.84 -5.10
N LYS A 101 -1.53 28.00 -4.24
CA LYS A 101 -2.07 28.43 -2.94
C LYS A 101 -0.95 28.85 -1.99
N LEU A 102 0.13 28.08 -1.91
CA LEU A 102 1.24 28.36 -0.99
C LEU A 102 2.00 29.65 -1.34
N PHE A 103 2.13 29.96 -2.64
CA PHE A 103 2.91 31.11 -3.12
C PHE A 103 2.05 32.21 -3.77
N HIS A 104 0.75 32.24 -3.46
CA HIS A 104 -0.22 33.14 -4.09
C HIS A 104 0.27 34.59 -4.18
N ASP A 105 0.75 35.16 -3.07
CA ASP A 105 1.20 36.56 -3.01
C ASP A 105 2.41 36.86 -3.90
N SER A 106 3.27 35.86 -4.13
CA SER A 106 4.47 36.00 -4.97
C SER A 106 4.14 35.78 -6.45
N LEU A 107 3.18 34.92 -6.74
CA LEU A 107 2.76 34.56 -8.10
C LEU A 107 1.72 35.53 -8.67
N ASN A 108 0.96 36.23 -7.83
CA ASN A 108 -0.07 37.19 -8.25
C ASN A 108 0.47 38.61 -8.49
N LYS A 109 1.75 38.71 -8.89
CA LYS A 109 2.49 39.95 -9.19
C LYS A 109 3.50 39.65 -10.29
N GLU A 110 4.10 40.70 -10.85
CA GLU A 110 5.19 40.54 -11.82
C GLU A 110 6.37 39.76 -11.22
N PHE A 111 6.97 38.90 -12.05
CA PHE A 111 8.08 38.06 -11.62
C PHE A 111 9.32 38.91 -11.32
N ASN A 112 9.83 38.81 -10.09
CA ASN A 112 10.98 39.60 -9.62
C ASN A 112 12.33 38.87 -9.72
N GLY A 113 12.37 37.67 -10.32
CA GLY A 113 13.59 36.87 -10.46
C GLY A 113 13.96 36.02 -9.24
N LEU A 114 13.26 36.14 -8.10
CA LEU A 114 13.61 35.41 -6.88
C LEU A 114 13.00 34.00 -6.89
N ILE A 115 13.78 33.00 -7.30
CA ILE A 115 13.32 31.59 -7.36
C ILE A 115 13.48 30.82 -6.04
N THR A 116 14.39 31.25 -5.16
CA THR A 116 14.73 30.51 -3.93
C THR A 116 13.57 30.39 -2.95
N ILE A 117 12.57 31.29 -3.02
CA ILE A 117 11.36 31.23 -2.21
C ILE A 117 10.55 29.95 -2.45
N PHE A 118 10.60 29.41 -3.67
CA PHE A 118 9.80 28.24 -4.07
C PHE A 118 10.36 26.93 -3.53
N ARG A 119 11.63 26.90 -3.06
CA ARG A 119 12.20 25.74 -2.36
C ARG A 119 11.49 25.37 -1.06
N LYS A 120 10.71 26.30 -0.49
CA LYS A 120 9.80 25.99 0.63
C LYS A 120 8.74 24.93 0.27
N PHE A 121 8.60 24.59 -1.01
CA PHE A 121 7.72 23.53 -1.48
C PHE A 121 8.29 22.11 -1.32
N ASP A 122 9.60 21.95 -1.14
CA ASP A 122 10.25 20.62 -1.12
C ASP A 122 9.59 19.62 -0.14
N PRO A 123 9.24 19.99 1.12
CA PRO A 123 8.58 19.06 2.03
C PRO A 123 7.20 18.59 1.53
N TYR A 124 6.45 19.47 0.86
CA TYR A 124 5.14 19.13 0.29
C TYR A 124 5.29 18.21 -0.93
N MET A 125 6.33 18.41 -1.73
CA MET A 125 6.64 17.53 -2.85
C MET A 125 6.97 16.11 -2.35
N GLU A 126 7.80 15.98 -1.31
CA GLU A 126 8.10 14.69 -0.68
C GLU A 126 6.86 14.00 -0.12
N GLU A 127 5.96 14.76 0.51
CA GLU A 127 4.68 14.26 1.00
C GLU A 127 3.80 13.72 -0.13
N ILE A 128 3.71 14.44 -1.26
CA ILE A 128 2.95 14.01 -2.45
C ILE A 128 3.56 12.72 -3.03
N ILE A 129 4.89 12.66 -3.21
CA ILE A 129 5.56 11.46 -3.72
C ILE A 129 5.28 10.24 -2.83
N LYS A 130 5.31 10.42 -1.51
CA LYS A 130 4.97 9.37 -0.53
C LYS A 130 3.49 9.02 -0.55
N SER A 131 2.58 9.98 -0.64
CA SER A 131 1.13 9.70 -0.62
C SER A 131 0.69 8.83 -1.81
N TYR A 132 1.38 8.96 -2.94
CA TYR A 132 1.24 8.14 -4.15
C TYR A 132 2.22 6.94 -4.24
N GLY A 133 2.95 6.62 -3.16
CA GLY A 133 3.79 5.41 -3.10
C GLY A 133 4.95 5.34 -4.08
N LEU A 134 5.33 6.45 -4.70
CA LEU A 134 6.38 6.45 -5.72
C LEU A 134 7.78 6.28 -5.09
N ASP A 135 7.92 6.57 -3.80
CA ASP A 135 9.12 6.34 -3.00
C ASP A 135 9.55 4.85 -2.94
N LEU A 136 8.62 3.90 -3.08
CA LEU A 136 8.91 2.47 -3.04
C LEU A 136 8.96 1.81 -4.42
N LEU A 137 8.44 2.48 -5.45
CA LEU A 137 8.11 1.87 -6.73
C LEU A 137 9.34 1.25 -7.41
N ASP A 138 10.43 2.00 -7.51
CA ASP A 138 11.62 1.57 -8.25
C ASP A 138 12.31 0.36 -7.60
N ASN A 139 12.38 0.35 -6.27
CA ASN A 139 12.92 -0.79 -5.53
C ASN A 139 12.02 -2.03 -5.70
N ALA A 140 10.71 -1.87 -5.57
CA ALA A 140 9.77 -2.96 -5.74
C ALA A 140 9.79 -3.55 -7.16
N ARG A 141 9.88 -2.71 -8.20
CA ARG A 141 10.01 -3.16 -9.59
C ARG A 141 11.27 -3.96 -9.80
N LYS A 142 12.42 -3.47 -9.33
CA LYS A 142 13.70 -4.21 -9.39
C LYS A 142 13.59 -5.56 -8.71
N GLN A 143 12.98 -5.65 -7.53
CA GLN A 143 12.79 -6.93 -6.83
C GLN A 143 11.91 -7.91 -7.62
N VAL A 144 10.85 -7.42 -8.28
CA VAL A 144 10.06 -8.26 -9.20
C VAL A 144 10.93 -8.71 -10.39
N ASP A 145 11.71 -7.81 -10.98
CA ASP A 145 12.53 -8.03 -12.19
C ASP A 145 13.77 -8.89 -11.99
N GLU A 146 14.40 -8.83 -10.82
CA GLU A 146 15.52 -9.70 -10.44
C GLU A 146 15.04 -11.14 -10.21
N GLY A 147 13.77 -11.31 -9.85
CA GLY A 147 13.19 -12.60 -9.51
C GLY A 147 13.49 -12.96 -8.06
N GLY A 148 12.51 -13.54 -7.38
CA GLY A 148 12.58 -13.83 -5.96
C GLY A 148 11.19 -14.10 -5.41
N ASN A 149 10.97 -13.71 -4.14
CA ASN A 149 9.69 -13.94 -3.46
C ASN A 149 8.62 -12.94 -3.91
N LEU A 150 8.97 -11.67 -4.18
CA LEU A 150 8.02 -10.66 -4.67
C LEU A 150 7.66 -10.94 -6.13
N LYS A 151 6.37 -11.14 -6.42
CA LYS A 151 5.86 -11.55 -7.73
C LYS A 151 5.16 -10.43 -8.48
N ALA A 152 4.51 -9.53 -7.76
CA ALA A 152 3.81 -8.39 -8.33
C ALA A 152 3.72 -7.22 -7.33
N ILE A 153 3.67 -6.01 -7.87
CA ILE A 153 3.27 -4.81 -7.17
C ILE A 153 2.14 -4.11 -7.94
N ILE A 154 1.09 -3.69 -7.23
CA ILE A 154 -0.13 -3.11 -7.80
C ILE A 154 -0.52 -1.88 -6.97
N TYR A 155 -0.91 -0.80 -7.65
CA TYR A 155 -1.37 0.43 -7.02
C TYR A 155 -2.83 0.62 -7.40
N LEU A 156 -3.69 0.72 -6.40
CA LEU A 156 -5.13 0.92 -6.57
C LEU A 156 -5.59 2.26 -6.05
N GLU A 157 -6.64 2.79 -6.64
CA GLU A 157 -7.44 3.85 -6.06
C GLU A 157 -8.18 3.33 -4.80
N PRO A 158 -8.11 4.03 -3.65
CA PRO A 158 -8.71 3.55 -2.41
C PRO A 158 -10.23 3.44 -2.42
N LYS A 159 -10.91 4.31 -3.18
CA LYS A 159 -12.39 4.38 -3.20
C LYS A 159 -13.01 3.50 -4.27
N GLY A 160 -12.51 3.58 -5.50
CA GLY A 160 -13.08 2.89 -6.66
C GLY A 160 -12.42 1.55 -6.98
N GLY A 161 -11.23 1.27 -6.44
CA GLY A 161 -10.47 0.09 -6.79
C GLY A 161 -9.84 0.13 -8.19
N ASN A 162 -9.91 1.28 -8.87
CA ASN A 162 -9.30 1.48 -10.18
C ASN A 162 -7.79 1.19 -10.09
N ILE A 163 -7.27 0.41 -11.03
CA ILE A 163 -5.85 0.07 -11.07
C ILE A 163 -5.12 1.24 -11.70
N PHE A 164 -4.32 1.94 -10.90
CA PHE A 164 -3.45 3.00 -11.38
C PHE A 164 -2.13 2.48 -11.93
N TYR A 165 -1.63 1.38 -11.37
CA TYR A 165 -0.36 0.79 -11.79
C TYR A 165 -0.33 -0.71 -11.50
N ILE A 166 0.34 -1.47 -12.38
CA ILE A 166 0.65 -2.87 -12.12
C ILE A 166 1.98 -3.23 -12.76
N HIS A 167 2.86 -3.85 -11.98
CA HIS A 167 4.06 -4.51 -12.46
C HIS A 167 4.10 -5.94 -11.93
N ALA A 168 4.08 -6.92 -12.82
CA ALA A 168 4.00 -8.33 -12.43
C ALA A 168 4.75 -9.21 -13.42
N LYS A 169 5.45 -10.22 -12.89
CA LYS A 169 6.03 -11.31 -13.70
C LYS A 169 5.09 -12.48 -13.94
N HIS A 170 4.07 -12.61 -13.09
CA HIS A 170 3.12 -13.71 -13.09
C HIS A 170 1.71 -13.17 -13.34
N TYR A 171 0.79 -14.05 -13.72
CA TYR A 171 -0.60 -13.67 -13.90
C TYR A 171 -1.20 -13.11 -12.60
N VAL A 172 -1.89 -11.98 -12.72
CA VAL A 172 -2.61 -11.33 -11.64
C VAL A 172 -4.06 -11.15 -12.07
N ASN A 173 -5.00 -11.66 -11.27
CA ASN A 173 -6.42 -11.44 -11.51
C ASN A 173 -6.81 -10.02 -11.07
N LYS A 174 -6.75 -9.09 -12.02
CA LYS A 174 -7.00 -7.66 -11.83
C LYS A 174 -8.39 -7.37 -11.26
N ASP A 175 -9.42 -8.04 -11.78
CA ASP A 175 -10.82 -7.80 -11.40
C ASP A 175 -11.12 -8.20 -9.95
N LYS A 176 -10.52 -9.32 -9.50
CA LYS A 176 -10.66 -9.74 -8.10
C LYS A 176 -9.95 -8.78 -7.16
N ILE A 177 -8.76 -8.32 -7.54
CA ILE A 177 -7.96 -7.41 -6.72
C ILE A 177 -8.61 -6.03 -6.63
N SER A 178 -9.06 -5.48 -7.76
CA SER A 178 -9.69 -4.15 -7.81
C SER A 178 -10.92 -4.08 -6.91
N PHE A 179 -11.71 -5.14 -6.81
CA PHE A 179 -12.93 -5.16 -6.00
C PHE A 179 -12.69 -5.57 -4.54
N LEU A 180 -11.98 -6.68 -4.30
CA LEU A 180 -11.92 -7.27 -2.95
C LEU A 180 -10.97 -6.51 -2.02
N ILE A 181 -9.93 -5.87 -2.55
CA ILE A 181 -8.93 -5.19 -1.72
C ILE A 181 -9.43 -3.87 -1.12
N PRO A 182 -10.15 -3.00 -1.84
CA PRO A 182 -10.82 -1.87 -1.21
C PRO A 182 -11.82 -2.29 -0.13
N LEU A 183 -12.56 -3.39 -0.35
CA LEU A 183 -13.53 -3.91 0.62
C LEU A 183 -12.84 -4.35 1.92
N ILE A 184 -11.82 -5.20 1.84
CA ILE A 184 -11.11 -5.68 3.03
C ILE A 184 -10.35 -4.54 3.74
N THR A 185 -9.82 -3.59 2.98
CA THR A 185 -9.17 -2.39 3.53
C THR A 185 -10.17 -1.53 4.30
N SER A 186 -11.38 -1.34 3.76
CA SER A 186 -12.44 -0.58 4.43
C SER A 186 -12.91 -1.29 5.70
N SER A 187 -13.06 -2.61 5.69
CA SER A 187 -13.39 -3.40 6.87
C SER A 187 -12.31 -3.31 7.96
N ALA A 188 -11.03 -3.42 7.58
CA ALA A 188 -9.92 -3.27 8.51
C ALA A 188 -9.83 -1.85 9.11
N LYS A 189 -10.02 -0.81 8.28
CA LYS A 189 -10.07 0.58 8.76
C LYS A 189 -11.21 0.78 9.75
N LEU A 190 -12.39 0.23 9.47
CA LEU A 190 -13.53 0.32 10.38
C LEU A 190 -13.20 -0.35 11.73
N LEU A 191 -12.60 -1.55 11.70
CA LEU A 191 -12.16 -2.26 12.90
C LEU A 191 -11.13 -1.41 13.69
N TYR A 192 -10.06 -0.96 13.05
CA TYR A 192 -8.96 -0.27 13.74
C TYR A 192 -9.35 1.12 14.22
N ASN A 193 -9.97 1.93 13.36
CA ASN A 193 -10.28 3.31 13.70
C ASN A 193 -11.42 3.40 14.72
N ASN A 194 -12.49 2.60 14.56
CA ASN A 194 -13.67 2.72 15.43
C ASN A 194 -13.52 1.92 16.72
N ASN A 195 -12.87 0.75 16.67
CA ASN A 195 -12.81 -0.13 17.83
C ASN A 195 -11.51 0.04 18.61
N LEU A 196 -10.36 0.13 17.93
CA LEU A 196 -9.05 0.25 18.57
C LEU A 196 -8.55 1.69 18.70
N HIS A 197 -9.24 2.66 18.08
CA HIS A 197 -8.80 4.05 17.97
C HIS A 197 -7.37 4.17 17.40
N GLU A 198 -7.04 3.32 16.44
CA GLU A 198 -5.76 3.31 15.73
C GLU A 198 -5.96 3.54 14.24
N ASP A 199 -4.98 4.19 13.60
CA ASP A 199 -4.91 4.20 12.15
C ASP A 199 -4.31 2.88 11.63
N LEU A 200 -4.92 2.36 10.58
CA LEU A 200 -4.45 1.17 9.87
C LEU A 200 -3.14 1.48 9.11
N ASN A 201 -2.09 0.71 9.40
CA ASN A 201 -0.81 0.78 8.68
C ASN A 201 -0.77 -0.21 7.51
N TRP A 202 -1.02 -1.50 7.75
CA TRP A 202 -1.06 -2.51 6.69
C TRP A 202 -1.84 -3.76 7.09
N ILE A 203 -2.24 -4.54 6.07
CA ILE A 203 -2.94 -5.81 6.18
C ILE A 203 -2.10 -6.87 5.46
N LEU A 204 -1.96 -8.02 6.08
CA LEU A 204 -1.32 -9.19 5.50
C LEU A 204 -2.32 -10.33 5.40
N LEU A 205 -2.44 -10.93 4.24
CA LEU A 205 -3.14 -12.19 4.04
C LEU A 205 -2.11 -13.26 3.64
N ASN A 206 -2.10 -14.39 4.33
CA ASN A 206 -1.24 -15.51 3.99
C ASN A 206 -2.07 -16.78 3.79
N THR A 207 -1.86 -17.49 2.68
CA THR A 207 -2.55 -18.75 2.37
C THR A 207 -1.81 -19.97 2.93
N VAL A 208 -2.48 -21.13 2.93
CA VAL A 208 -1.83 -22.41 3.26
C VAL A 208 -0.73 -22.84 2.26
N HIS A 209 -0.52 -22.10 1.16
CA HIS A 209 0.60 -22.33 0.24
C HIS A 209 1.74 -21.33 0.45
N ASN A 210 1.66 -20.51 1.49
CA ASN A 210 2.58 -19.42 1.74
C ASN A 210 2.64 -18.40 0.57
N GLU A 211 1.48 -18.21 -0.07
CA GLU A 211 1.21 -17.11 -0.98
C GLU A 211 0.65 -15.96 -0.16
N ILE A 212 1.21 -14.78 -0.35
CA ILE A 212 1.01 -13.65 0.55
C ILE A 212 0.57 -12.44 -0.23
N LEU A 213 -0.40 -11.73 0.34
CA LEU A 213 -0.81 -10.41 -0.07
C LEU A 213 -0.54 -9.43 1.07
N LEU A 214 0.39 -8.50 0.85
CA LEU A 214 0.61 -7.37 1.74
C LEU A 214 -0.06 -6.13 1.14
N VAL A 215 -1.01 -5.57 1.87
CA VAL A 215 -1.82 -4.41 1.49
C VAL A 215 -1.45 -3.25 2.40
N GLU A 216 -0.93 -2.17 1.82
CA GLU A 216 -0.48 -0.98 2.52
C GLU A 216 -1.34 0.22 2.04
N PRO A 217 -2.40 0.57 2.78
CA PRO A 217 -3.20 1.74 2.47
C PRO A 217 -2.39 3.01 2.72
N ARG A 218 -2.44 3.92 1.75
CA ARG A 218 -1.98 5.31 1.87
C ARG A 218 -3.16 6.25 1.63
N GLU A 219 -2.91 7.56 1.72
CA GLU A 219 -3.95 8.56 1.53
C GLU A 219 -4.55 8.51 0.11
N LYS A 220 -3.69 8.47 -0.91
CA LYS A 220 -4.12 8.56 -2.32
C LYS A 220 -4.22 7.22 -3.02
N ILE A 221 -3.56 6.19 -2.49
CA ILE A 221 -3.47 4.86 -3.13
C ILE A 221 -3.49 3.73 -2.10
N ILE A 222 -3.79 2.52 -2.56
CA ILE A 222 -3.51 1.28 -1.84
C ILE A 222 -2.39 0.57 -2.59
N ILE A 223 -1.27 0.32 -1.92
CA ILE A 223 -0.15 -0.45 -2.46
C ILE A 223 -0.35 -1.91 -2.11
N ILE A 224 -0.23 -2.79 -3.09
CA ILE A 224 -0.41 -4.22 -2.93
C ILE A 224 0.85 -4.90 -3.42
N ARG A 225 1.44 -5.74 -2.55
CA ARG A 225 2.62 -6.55 -2.85
C ARG A 225 2.26 -8.03 -2.72
N GLN A 226 2.43 -8.78 -3.80
CA GLN A 226 2.21 -10.21 -3.82
C GLN A 226 3.52 -10.96 -3.68
N TYR A 227 3.60 -11.86 -2.71
CA TYR A 227 4.77 -12.70 -2.49
C TYR A 227 4.43 -14.19 -2.55
N GLN A 228 5.44 -15.00 -2.85
CA GLN A 228 5.38 -16.46 -2.73
C GLN A 228 6.72 -16.95 -2.18
N PHE A 229 6.72 -17.51 -0.96
CA PHE A 229 7.97 -17.80 -0.24
C PHE A 229 8.39 -19.29 -0.27
N SER A 230 7.46 -20.27 -0.28
CA SER A 230 7.82 -21.70 -0.37
C SER A 230 6.59 -22.61 -0.48
N GLU A 231 6.62 -23.59 -1.40
CA GLU A 231 5.61 -24.66 -1.52
C GLU A 231 5.72 -25.76 -0.44
N LYS A 232 6.79 -25.76 0.37
CA LYS A 232 7.11 -26.89 1.26
C LYS A 232 6.08 -27.15 2.37
N PHE A 233 5.27 -26.16 2.71
CA PHE A 233 4.38 -26.25 3.87
C PHE A 233 2.97 -26.75 3.56
N GLU A 234 2.56 -26.79 2.29
CA GLU A 234 1.18 -27.16 1.91
C GLU A 234 0.75 -28.51 2.47
N LYS A 235 1.55 -29.56 2.23
CA LYS A 235 1.25 -30.91 2.72
C LYS A 235 1.18 -30.96 4.24
N ALA A 236 2.06 -30.22 4.92
CA ALA A 236 2.05 -30.14 6.37
C ALA A 236 0.78 -29.44 6.88
N PHE A 237 0.41 -28.28 6.32
CA PHE A 237 -0.81 -27.56 6.71
C PHE A 237 -2.06 -28.40 6.52
N LEU A 238 -2.17 -29.08 5.38
CA LEU A 238 -3.32 -29.94 5.07
C LEU A 238 -3.35 -31.23 5.91
N SER A 239 -2.21 -31.64 6.49
CA SER A 239 -2.14 -32.84 7.35
C SER A 239 -2.71 -32.64 8.74
N LEU A 240 -2.83 -31.39 9.22
CA LEU A 240 -3.48 -31.11 10.49
C LEU A 240 -4.95 -31.53 10.42
N GLU A 241 -5.41 -32.24 11.45
CA GLU A 241 -6.81 -32.69 11.59
C GLU A 241 -7.81 -31.53 11.39
N PHE A 242 -7.44 -30.32 11.82
CA PHE A 242 -8.23 -29.09 11.65
C PHE A 242 -8.54 -28.75 10.19
N PHE A 243 -7.63 -29.04 9.27
CA PHE A 243 -7.83 -28.83 7.84
C PHE A 243 -8.30 -30.09 7.11
N GLY A 244 -8.27 -31.27 7.74
CA GLY A 244 -8.68 -32.54 7.13
C GLY A 244 -10.20 -32.78 7.08
N GLU A 245 -10.95 -32.37 8.12
CA GLU A 245 -12.40 -32.63 8.17
C GLU A 245 -13.20 -31.44 7.60
N LYS A 246 -13.89 -31.63 6.46
CA LYS A 246 -14.95 -30.71 6.05
C LYS A 246 -16.12 -30.83 7.04
N ASP A 247 -16.62 -29.69 7.51
CA ASP A 247 -17.92 -29.52 8.19
C ASP A 247 -18.11 -30.16 9.57
N LYS A 248 -17.08 -30.73 10.21
CA LYS A 248 -17.17 -31.12 11.61
C LYS A 248 -16.71 -29.99 12.53
N TYR A 249 -17.69 -29.31 13.13
CA TYR A 249 -17.44 -28.55 14.36
C TYR A 249 -16.71 -29.47 15.33
N ILE A 250 -15.59 -29.03 15.93
CA ILE A 250 -14.85 -29.83 16.90
C ILE A 250 -15.81 -30.10 18.06
N LYS A 251 -16.34 -31.33 18.12
CA LYS A 251 -17.41 -31.70 19.08
C LYS A 251 -16.97 -31.66 20.54
N LYS A 252 -15.69 -31.44 20.83
CA LYS A 252 -15.12 -31.44 22.20
C LYS A 252 -14.17 -30.25 22.43
N PRO A 253 -14.70 -29.06 22.76
CA PRO A 253 -13.90 -27.85 23.04
C PRO A 253 -12.79 -28.07 24.08
N LYS A 254 -13.02 -28.90 25.11
CA LYS A 254 -12.00 -29.20 26.14
C LYS A 254 -10.69 -29.77 25.58
N LYS A 255 -10.77 -30.78 24.71
CA LYS A 255 -9.59 -31.38 24.07
C LYS A 255 -8.85 -30.40 23.16
N LEU A 256 -9.58 -29.45 22.58
CA LEU A 256 -8.99 -28.39 21.77
C LEU A 256 -8.20 -27.43 22.67
N ILE A 257 -8.81 -26.95 23.75
CA ILE A 257 -8.19 -26.04 24.71
C ILE A 257 -6.89 -26.63 25.27
N GLU A 258 -6.91 -27.91 25.67
CA GLU A 258 -5.72 -28.63 26.17
C GLU A 258 -4.53 -28.59 25.18
N ARG A 259 -4.78 -28.65 23.86
CA ARG A 259 -3.72 -28.54 22.84
C ARG A 259 -3.06 -27.17 22.83
N PHE A 260 -3.83 -26.09 23.05
CA PHE A 260 -3.31 -24.72 23.04
C PHE A 260 -2.69 -24.31 24.39
N GLU A 261 -3.16 -24.86 25.51
CA GLU A 261 -2.56 -24.63 26.83
C GLU A 261 -1.13 -25.16 26.93
N GLY A 262 -0.81 -26.23 26.20
CA GLY A 262 0.53 -26.83 26.18
C GLY A 262 1.55 -26.11 25.29
N LEU A 263 1.14 -25.07 24.54
CA LEU A 263 2.03 -24.35 23.63
C LEU A 263 3.01 -23.44 24.38
N LYS A 264 4.23 -23.35 23.83
CA LYS A 264 5.21 -22.33 24.20
C LYS A 264 4.95 -21.10 23.35
N TRP A 265 4.66 -19.99 24.02
CA TRP A 265 4.34 -18.72 23.38
C TRP A 265 5.57 -17.85 23.21
N ASP A 266 5.65 -17.17 22.06
CA ASP A 266 6.68 -16.16 21.81
C ASP A 266 6.47 -14.96 22.76
N PRO A 267 7.54 -14.43 23.40
CA PRO A 267 7.44 -13.33 24.37
C PRO A 267 6.90 -12.01 23.77
N LYS A 268 6.90 -11.88 22.43
CA LYS A 268 6.30 -10.74 21.74
C LYS A 268 4.77 -10.76 21.80
N ILE A 269 4.16 -11.93 22.02
CA ILE A 269 2.71 -12.07 22.16
C ILE A 269 2.27 -11.63 23.55
N LYS A 270 1.36 -10.66 23.60
CA LYS A 270 0.86 -10.04 24.83
C LYS A 270 -0.48 -10.62 25.28
N GLN A 271 -1.30 -11.04 24.33
CA GLN A 271 -2.60 -11.64 24.62
C GLN A 271 -2.99 -12.63 23.52
N ILE A 272 -3.73 -13.68 23.90
CA ILE A 272 -4.29 -14.66 22.96
C ILE A 272 -5.75 -14.96 23.24
N TYR A 273 -6.46 -15.32 22.17
CA TYR A 273 -7.81 -15.83 22.21
C TYR A 273 -7.98 -17.00 21.24
N LEU A 274 -8.53 -18.09 21.74
CA LEU A 274 -9.08 -19.15 20.93
C LEU A 274 -10.58 -18.92 20.83
N VAL A 275 -11.08 -18.71 19.61
CA VAL A 275 -12.45 -18.23 19.38
C VAL A 275 -13.08 -19.08 18.31
N ASP A 276 -14.35 -19.44 18.48
CA ASP A 276 -15.08 -20.12 17.42
C ASP A 276 -15.63 -19.16 16.35
N ILE A 277 -16.14 -19.70 15.25
CA ILE A 277 -16.69 -18.89 14.14
C ILE A 277 -17.91 -18.03 14.53
N PHE A 278 -18.51 -18.26 15.70
CA PHE A 278 -19.62 -17.47 16.22
C PHE A 278 -19.16 -16.38 17.19
N GLY A 279 -17.85 -16.21 17.38
CA GLY A 279 -17.29 -15.21 18.30
C GLY A 279 -17.24 -15.68 19.76
N LYS A 280 -17.55 -16.95 20.05
CA LYS A 280 -17.45 -17.46 21.42
C LYS A 280 -15.98 -17.73 21.76
N VAL A 281 -15.51 -17.09 22.82
CA VAL A 281 -14.20 -17.35 23.39
C VAL A 281 -14.20 -18.75 24.03
N LEU A 282 -13.36 -19.63 23.51
CA LEU A 282 -13.13 -20.99 24.00
C LEU A 282 -12.01 -21.01 25.04
N HIS A 283 -10.99 -20.18 24.84
CA HIS A 283 -9.86 -20.01 25.74
C HIS A 283 -9.26 -18.61 25.55
N SER A 284 -8.72 -18.03 26.61
CA SER A 284 -7.96 -16.79 26.54
C SER A 284 -6.81 -16.84 27.54
N LYS A 285 -5.73 -16.11 27.22
CA LYS A 285 -4.60 -15.93 28.12
C LYS A 285 -3.98 -14.56 27.90
N VAL A 286 -3.77 -13.87 29.00
CA VAL A 286 -3.13 -12.55 29.03
C VAL A 286 -1.72 -12.74 29.58
N PHE A 287 -0.73 -12.26 28.83
CA PHE A 287 0.68 -12.25 29.24
C PHE A 287 1.10 -10.85 29.70
N ASP A 288 0.38 -9.82 29.26
CA ASP A 288 0.57 -8.43 29.64
C ASP A 288 -0.81 -7.76 29.82
N GLU A 289 -1.12 -7.35 31.05
CA GLU A 289 -2.41 -6.76 31.43
C GLU A 289 -2.66 -5.38 30.81
N THR A 290 -1.63 -4.75 30.23
CA THR A 290 -1.78 -3.45 29.55
C THR A 290 -2.45 -3.56 28.18
N TYR A 291 -2.62 -4.78 27.66
CA TYR A 291 -3.26 -5.07 26.37
C TYR A 291 -4.57 -5.83 26.60
N ASP A 292 -5.63 -5.12 26.97
CA ASP A 292 -6.99 -5.69 27.04
C ASP A 292 -7.79 -5.36 25.78
N CYS A 293 -7.90 -6.34 24.89
CA CYS A 293 -8.70 -6.26 23.67
C CYS A 293 -9.89 -7.23 23.68
N THR A 294 -10.37 -7.63 24.85
CA THR A 294 -11.44 -8.63 25.01
C THR A 294 -12.74 -8.28 24.27
N GLU A 295 -13.09 -7.00 24.23
CA GLU A 295 -14.33 -6.50 23.62
C GLU A 295 -14.34 -6.62 22.08
N TYR A 296 -13.17 -6.77 21.43
CA TYR A 296 -13.01 -6.70 19.97
C TYR A 296 -12.88 -8.06 19.28
N ILE A 297 -13.06 -9.13 20.05
CA ILE A 297 -12.95 -10.49 19.57
C ILE A 297 -13.97 -10.77 18.44
N PRO A 298 -15.28 -10.47 18.59
CA PRO A 298 -16.27 -10.77 17.54
C PRO A 298 -15.95 -10.11 16.19
N GLU A 299 -15.46 -8.87 16.20
CA GLU A 299 -15.14 -8.12 15.00
C GLU A 299 -13.87 -8.63 14.33
N THR A 300 -12.91 -9.09 15.13
CA THR A 300 -11.72 -9.80 14.63
C THR A 300 -12.12 -11.08 13.88
N ILE A 301 -13.15 -11.81 14.33
CA ILE A 301 -13.72 -12.96 13.61
C ILE A 301 -14.38 -12.54 12.31
N SER A 302 -15.18 -11.48 12.34
CA SER A 302 -15.84 -10.94 11.15
C SER A 302 -14.81 -10.60 10.05
N PHE A 303 -13.71 -9.94 10.43
CA PHE A 303 -12.61 -9.66 9.52
C PHE A 303 -11.97 -10.93 8.96
N LEU A 304 -11.67 -11.91 9.83
CA LEU A 304 -11.05 -13.18 9.40
C LEU A 304 -11.93 -13.93 8.39
N THR A 305 -13.24 -13.99 8.62
CA THR A 305 -14.18 -14.65 7.69
C THR A 305 -14.25 -13.95 6.33
N SER A 306 -14.19 -12.62 6.32
CA SER A 306 -14.14 -11.82 5.10
C SER A 306 -12.84 -12.05 4.34
N SER A 307 -11.71 -11.98 5.06
CA SER A 307 -10.36 -12.26 4.55
C SER A 307 -10.23 -13.67 3.96
N LYS A 308 -10.89 -14.65 4.57
CA LYS A 308 -10.88 -16.04 4.10
C LYS A 308 -11.48 -16.14 2.70
N LYS A 309 -12.65 -15.55 2.49
CA LYS A 309 -13.30 -15.51 1.17
C LYS A 309 -12.43 -14.77 0.16
N THR A 310 -11.89 -13.61 0.54
CA THR A 310 -11.00 -12.84 -0.33
C THR A 310 -9.78 -13.64 -0.77
N SER A 311 -9.11 -14.34 0.14
CA SER A 311 -7.99 -15.23 -0.17
C SER A 311 -8.39 -16.38 -1.10
N GLU A 312 -9.51 -17.04 -0.82
CA GLU A 312 -10.03 -18.12 -1.65
C GLU A 312 -10.37 -17.62 -3.05
N GLU A 313 -10.90 -16.42 -3.20
CA GLU A 313 -11.16 -15.85 -4.52
C GLU A 313 -9.87 -15.44 -5.23
N ILE A 314 -8.98 -14.68 -4.58
CA ILE A 314 -7.76 -14.15 -5.21
C ILE A 314 -6.80 -15.27 -5.60
N PHE A 315 -6.52 -16.20 -4.69
CA PHE A 315 -5.49 -17.23 -4.85
C PHE A 315 -6.07 -18.61 -5.21
N ASN A 316 -7.39 -18.81 -5.11
CA ASN A 316 -7.99 -20.16 -5.14
C ASN A 316 -7.42 -21.07 -4.03
N LYS A 317 -7.02 -20.47 -2.90
CA LYS A 317 -6.41 -21.15 -1.74
C LYS A 317 -7.04 -20.73 -0.42
N VAL A 318 -6.98 -21.65 0.55
CA VAL A 318 -7.46 -21.40 1.91
C VAL A 318 -6.55 -20.40 2.62
N LEU A 319 -7.16 -19.40 3.27
CA LEU A 319 -6.44 -18.48 4.15
C LEU A 319 -5.86 -19.25 5.35
N PHE A 320 -4.56 -19.12 5.57
CA PHE A 320 -3.87 -19.64 6.75
C PHE A 320 -3.90 -18.62 7.89
N ASN A 321 -3.48 -17.38 7.63
CA ASN A 321 -3.60 -16.31 8.61
C ASN A 321 -3.90 -14.97 7.94
N ALA A 322 -4.48 -14.06 8.72
CA ALA A 322 -4.55 -12.65 8.38
C ALA A 322 -3.93 -11.84 9.53
N SER A 323 -3.15 -10.82 9.21
CA SER A 323 -2.60 -9.89 10.20
C SER A 323 -3.01 -8.47 9.86
N ILE A 324 -3.40 -7.71 10.85
CA ILE A 324 -3.71 -6.28 10.73
C ILE A 324 -2.75 -5.56 11.66
N VAL A 325 -2.11 -4.51 11.17
CA VAL A 325 -1.14 -3.72 11.91
C VAL A 325 -1.59 -2.28 11.93
N GLY A 326 -1.73 -1.75 13.13
CA GLY A 326 -2.05 -0.34 13.38
C GLY A 326 -0.82 0.42 13.84
N MET A 327 -1.05 1.51 14.57
CA MET A 327 0.02 2.37 15.08
C MET A 327 0.70 1.81 16.33
N LYS A 328 -0.03 1.13 17.21
CA LYS A 328 0.53 0.58 18.46
C LYS A 328 0.23 -0.90 18.63
N ILE A 329 -0.86 -1.39 18.07
CA ILE A 329 -1.32 -2.77 18.20
C ILE A 329 -1.17 -3.52 16.87
N THR A 330 -0.78 -4.79 16.99
CA THR A 330 -0.81 -5.77 15.90
C THR A 330 -1.73 -6.92 16.29
N THR A 331 -2.66 -7.27 15.40
CA THR A 331 -3.58 -8.40 15.55
C THR A 331 -3.25 -9.46 14.49
N ILE A 332 -2.93 -10.68 14.93
CA ILE A 332 -2.66 -11.82 14.04
C ILE A 332 -3.74 -12.86 14.25
N CYS A 333 -4.42 -13.27 13.19
CA CYS A 333 -5.53 -14.22 13.23
C CYS A 333 -5.18 -15.46 12.41
N MET A 334 -4.88 -16.56 13.09
CA MET A 334 -4.66 -17.86 12.44
C MET A 334 -5.98 -18.60 12.27
N ASN A 335 -6.28 -19.00 11.05
CA ASN A 335 -7.50 -19.70 10.66
C ASN A 335 -7.32 -21.22 10.81
N PHE A 336 -8.19 -21.87 11.57
CA PHE A 336 -8.27 -23.33 11.69
C PHE A 336 -9.63 -23.87 11.23
N LYS A 337 -10.20 -23.23 10.20
CA LYS A 337 -11.53 -23.46 9.59
C LYS A 337 -12.73 -23.12 10.48
N ASN A 338 -12.89 -23.80 11.60
CA ASN A 338 -14.08 -23.72 12.48
C ASN A 338 -13.83 -22.93 13.77
N PHE A 339 -12.58 -22.50 13.97
CA PHE A 339 -12.15 -21.63 15.04
C PHE A 339 -10.92 -20.86 14.55
N CYS A 340 -10.55 -19.83 15.28
CA CYS A 340 -9.33 -19.09 15.05
C CYS A 340 -8.55 -18.90 16.34
N LEU A 341 -7.25 -18.71 16.17
CA LEU A 341 -6.37 -18.21 17.20
C LEU A 341 -6.05 -16.76 16.86
N THR A 342 -6.50 -15.85 17.72
CA THR A 342 -6.16 -14.44 17.66
C THR A 342 -5.01 -14.18 18.62
N LEU A 343 -3.94 -13.57 18.12
CA LEU A 343 -2.78 -13.13 18.86
C LEU A 343 -2.72 -11.61 18.79
N ILE A 344 -2.34 -10.99 19.90
CA ILE A 344 -2.21 -9.54 20.01
C ILE A 344 -0.85 -9.21 20.57
N GLY A 345 -0.19 -8.22 19.98
CA GLY A 345 1.07 -7.70 20.50
C GLY A 345 1.33 -6.26 20.09
N SER A 346 2.50 -5.75 20.46
CA SER A 346 2.91 -4.39 20.14
C SER A 346 3.40 -4.31 18.69
N VAL A 347 3.17 -3.17 18.05
CA VAL A 347 3.74 -2.90 16.70
C VAL A 347 5.25 -2.85 16.74
N ALA A 348 5.86 -2.40 17.83
CA ALA A 348 7.32 -2.39 17.96
C ALA A 348 7.93 -3.80 17.86
N ASP A 349 7.21 -4.81 18.35
CA ASP A 349 7.64 -6.21 18.34
C ASP A 349 7.18 -6.98 17.09
N LEU A 350 6.11 -6.52 16.43
CA LEU A 350 5.39 -7.24 15.37
C LEU A 350 5.13 -6.39 14.12
N ASN A 351 6.05 -5.50 13.74
CA ASN A 351 5.94 -4.71 12.49
C ASN A 351 6.59 -5.38 11.26
N ASP A 352 7.34 -6.46 11.45
CA ASP A 352 7.98 -7.19 10.36
C ASP A 352 7.15 -8.43 9.99
N PHE A 353 6.76 -8.50 8.73
CA PHE A 353 6.05 -9.64 8.16
C PHE A 353 6.77 -10.98 8.40
N ASN A 354 8.10 -11.03 8.26
CA ASN A 354 8.87 -12.27 8.44
C ASN A 354 8.82 -12.75 9.89
N GLU A 355 8.79 -11.82 10.85
CA GLU A 355 8.66 -12.16 12.27
C GLU A 355 7.27 -12.73 12.57
N ILE A 356 6.21 -12.09 12.09
CA ILE A 356 4.83 -12.60 12.21
C ILE A 356 4.73 -14.00 11.60
N GLN A 357 5.30 -14.19 10.42
CA GLN A 357 5.29 -15.47 9.73
C GLN A 357 6.06 -16.55 10.52
N SER A 358 7.21 -16.19 11.11
CA SER A 358 8.00 -17.09 11.96
C SER A 358 7.19 -17.56 13.17
N ILE A 359 6.51 -16.64 13.87
CA ILE A 359 5.65 -16.96 15.01
C ILE A 359 4.52 -17.90 14.59
N CYS A 360 3.82 -17.59 13.50
CA CYS A 360 2.74 -18.44 12.98
C CYS A 360 3.23 -19.86 12.62
N ILE A 361 4.40 -19.96 12.00
CA ILE A 361 5.00 -21.24 11.61
C ILE A 361 5.45 -22.03 12.85
N ASP A 362 5.97 -21.36 13.87
CA ASP A 362 6.40 -22.01 15.11
C ASP A 362 5.21 -22.61 15.87
N ILE A 363 4.14 -21.82 16.08
CA ILE A 363 2.87 -22.30 16.65
C ILE A 363 2.36 -23.51 15.86
N PHE A 364 2.38 -23.41 14.53
CA PHE A 364 1.98 -24.50 13.66
C PHE A 364 2.81 -25.77 13.86
N LYS A 365 4.15 -25.66 13.94
CA LYS A 365 5.04 -26.80 14.18
C LYS A 365 4.83 -27.44 15.54
N GLN A 366 4.44 -26.68 16.56
CA GLN A 366 4.12 -27.21 17.88
C GLN A 366 2.77 -27.96 17.91
N LEU A 367 1.89 -27.71 16.92
CA LEU A 367 0.58 -28.36 16.80
C LEU A 367 0.58 -29.63 15.91
N LEU A 368 1.63 -29.84 15.11
CA LEU A 368 1.89 -31.09 14.39
C LEU A 368 2.43 -32.15 15.34
#